data_AF-E1WXJ6-F1
#
_entry.id   AF-E1WXJ6-F1
#
_cell.length_a   1.000
_cell.length_b   1.000
_cell.length_c   1.000
_cell.angle_alpha   90.00
_cell.angle_beta   90.00
_cell.angle_gamma   90.00
#
_symmetry.space_group_name_H-M   'P 1'
#
loop_
_entity.id
_entity.type
_entity.pdbx_description
1 polymer ?
#
loop_
_entity_poly.entity_id
_entity_poly.type
_entity_poly.pdbx_seq_one_letter_code
_entity_poly.pdbx_strand_id
1 'polypeptide(L)'
;MQEKLALEERKRFLIHLSFIIFFFILNWAIFLIVSSVVTFFHLQLGHSLNIVENWNFDQGWEITSLVKVISFFVIIKFISIRSTSRKPMRTFFIDHYKNVSSPLFTLIIFNLVFAIIFLRPVIAQRVTFELFKVFSSYLGSIIFIFSEVIFLLFLQNVYKVSSKKKIIETILFVILSYLVNVNVFTHSQYSLSSLPFFLLLCFSSSYWSKGSWSYPLLVLVIFIGPLISLLGIDFIWGNEFSYLISSSDPGPLLFTSLLCVSLGYMYFCRRKKSDSLDQV
;
A
#
# COMPACT_ATOMS: atom_id res chain seq x y z
N MET A 1 5.59 -31.37 -23.60
CA MET A 1 5.55 -29.90 -23.77
C MET A 1 4.84 -29.19 -22.61
N GLN A 2 3.64 -29.63 -22.22
CA GLN A 2 2.89 -29.03 -21.09
C GLN A 2 3.64 -29.09 -19.74
N GLU A 3 4.32 -30.21 -19.46
CA GLU A 3 5.11 -30.37 -18.22
C GLU A 3 6.27 -29.36 -18.12
N LYS A 4 6.94 -29.07 -19.23
CA LYS A 4 8.03 -28.08 -19.28
C LYS A 4 7.52 -26.66 -18.98
N LEU A 5 6.36 -26.29 -19.54
CA LEU A 5 5.72 -25.00 -19.28
C LEU A 5 5.28 -24.86 -17.81
N ALA A 6 4.69 -25.90 -17.23
CA ALA A 6 4.30 -25.94 -15.83
C ALA A 6 5.51 -25.81 -14.89
N LEU A 7 6.61 -26.47 -15.22
CA LEU A 7 7.86 -26.38 -14.47
C LEU A 7 8.47 -24.97 -14.53
N GLU A 8 8.47 -24.34 -15.70
CA GLU A 8 8.93 -22.95 -15.87
C GLU A 8 8.07 -21.95 -15.08
N GLU A 9 6.75 -22.11 -15.10
CA GLU A 9 5.85 -21.27 -14.32
C GLU A 9 6.09 -21.43 -12.82
N ARG A 10 6.26 -22.67 -12.34
CA ARG A 10 6.61 -22.95 -10.94
C ARG A 10 7.91 -22.26 -10.54
N LYS A 11 8.94 -22.31 -11.40
CA LYS A 11 10.22 -21.62 -11.18
C LYS A 11 10.04 -20.11 -11.07
N ARG A 12 9.26 -19.49 -11.98
CA ARG A 12 8.96 -18.04 -11.91
C ARG A 12 8.22 -17.68 -10.64
N PHE A 13 7.23 -18.46 -10.24
CA PHE A 13 6.49 -18.24 -8.99
C PHE A 13 7.39 -18.35 -7.75
N LEU A 14 8.33 -19.31 -7.71
CA LEU A 14 9.32 -19.41 -6.64
C LEU A 14 10.27 -18.22 -6.61
N ILE A 15 10.66 -17.69 -7.77
CA ILE A 15 11.44 -16.45 -7.86
C ILE A 15 10.65 -15.29 -7.24
N HIS A 16 9.35 -15.17 -7.53
CA HIS A 16 8.51 -14.14 -6.93
C HIS A 16 8.48 -14.26 -5.41
N LEU A 17 8.20 -15.47 -4.91
CA LEU A 17 8.17 -15.73 -3.47
C LEU A 17 9.49 -15.34 -2.80
N SER A 18 10.62 -15.70 -3.41
CA SER A 18 11.95 -15.32 -2.91
C SER A 18 12.14 -13.81 -2.85
N PHE A 19 11.77 -13.06 -3.89
CA PHE A 19 11.86 -11.60 -3.89
C PHE A 19 10.91 -10.95 -2.88
N ILE A 20 9.69 -11.47 -2.73
CA ILE A 20 8.71 -10.98 -1.76
C ILE A 20 9.24 -11.17 -0.33
N ILE A 21 9.70 -12.37 0.01
CA ILE A 21 10.29 -12.66 1.32
C ILE A 21 11.51 -11.77 1.56
N PHE A 22 12.39 -11.66 0.57
CA PHE A 22 13.59 -10.82 0.69
C PHE A 22 13.25 -9.34 0.90
N PHE A 23 12.24 -8.81 0.20
CA PHE A 23 11.75 -7.44 0.41
C PHE A 23 11.26 -7.20 1.85
N PHE A 24 10.53 -8.14 2.43
CA PHE A 24 10.03 -8.01 3.80
C PHE A 24 11.14 -8.18 4.85
N ILE A 25 12.08 -9.12 4.65
CA ILE A 25 13.28 -9.24 5.50
C ILE A 25 14.09 -7.94 5.45
N LEU A 26 14.22 -7.34 4.27
CA LEU A 26 14.94 -6.10 4.09
C LEU A 26 14.26 -4.92 4.81
N ASN A 27 12.93 -4.82 4.73
CA ASN A 27 12.16 -3.85 5.52
C ASN A 27 12.44 -4.00 7.01
N TRP A 28 12.40 -5.24 7.51
CA TRP A 28 12.67 -5.52 8.92
C TRP A 28 14.10 -5.15 9.32
N ALA A 29 15.10 -5.57 8.53
CA ALA A 29 16.51 -5.27 8.79
C ALA A 29 16.80 -3.77 8.79
N ILE A 30 16.30 -3.03 7.80
CA ILE A 30 16.50 -1.57 7.72
C ILE A 30 15.81 -0.86 8.88
N PHE A 31 14.59 -1.28 9.24
CA PHE A 31 13.92 -0.73 10.41
C PHE A 31 14.73 -0.93 11.69
N LEU A 32 15.24 -2.15 11.93
CA LEU A 32 16.06 -2.45 13.10
C LEU A 32 17.31 -1.56 13.14
N ILE A 33 17.97 -1.34 12.00
CA ILE A 33 19.13 -0.45 11.92
C ILE A 33 18.73 0.99 12.29
N VAL A 34 17.69 1.53 11.66
CA VAL A 34 17.22 2.91 11.91
C VAL A 34 16.82 3.09 13.38
N SER A 35 15.99 2.20 13.90
CA SER A 35 15.51 2.25 15.28
C SER A 35 16.65 2.09 16.30
N SER A 36 17.63 1.22 16.01
CA SER A 36 18.80 1.02 16.89
C SER A 36 19.71 2.26 16.93
N VAL A 37 19.94 2.90 15.77
CA VAL A 37 20.74 4.14 15.70
C VAL A 37 20.06 5.27 16.47
N VAL A 38 18.75 5.45 16.28
CA VAL A 38 17.95 6.44 17.01
C VAL A 38 18.02 6.19 18.51
N THR A 39 17.77 4.94 18.93
CA THR A 39 17.76 4.55 20.35
C THR A 39 19.13 4.77 20.99
N PHE A 40 20.21 4.42 20.31
CA PHE A 40 21.58 4.64 20.77
C PHE A 40 21.85 6.12 21.08
N PHE A 41 21.52 7.02 20.16
CA PHE A 41 21.75 8.45 20.36
C PHE A 41 20.89 9.03 21.50
N HIS A 42 19.63 8.63 21.63
CA HIS A 42 18.78 9.10 22.72
C HIS A 42 19.29 8.63 24.09
N LEU A 43 19.73 7.38 24.19
CA LEU A 43 20.32 6.85 25.43
C LEU A 43 21.64 7.54 25.77
N GLN A 44 22.47 7.85 24.77
CA GLN A 44 23.71 8.60 24.96
C GLN A 44 23.47 10.04 25.47
N LEU A 45 22.33 10.64 25.11
CA LEU A 45 21.90 11.95 25.62
C LEU A 45 21.26 11.88 27.02
N GLY A 46 21.16 10.68 27.60
CA GLY A 46 20.57 10.47 28.93
C GLY A 46 19.04 10.46 28.92
N HIS A 47 18.39 10.33 27.76
CA HIS A 47 16.93 10.18 27.70
C HIS A 47 16.49 8.81 28.22
N SER A 48 15.34 8.77 28.89
CA SER A 48 14.73 7.50 29.34
C SER A 48 14.10 6.74 28.17
N LEU A 49 13.91 5.43 28.33
CA LEU A 49 13.29 4.58 27.30
C LEU A 49 11.89 5.06 26.89
N ASN A 50 11.11 5.62 27.81
CA ASN A 50 9.79 6.17 27.52
C ASN A 50 9.88 7.35 26.52
N ILE A 51 10.90 8.20 26.65
CA ILE A 51 11.12 9.29 25.69
C ILE A 51 11.45 8.73 24.30
N VAL A 52 12.24 7.65 24.23
CA VAL A 52 12.58 6.98 22.97
C VAL A 52 11.34 6.36 22.32
N GLU A 53 10.49 5.70 23.10
CA GLU A 53 9.26 5.08 22.62
C GLU A 53 8.29 6.13 22.06
N ASN A 54 8.06 7.22 22.79
CA ASN A 54 7.21 8.32 22.31
C ASN A 54 7.78 8.98 21.06
N TRP A 55 9.10 9.16 20.97
CA TRP A 55 9.72 9.70 19.77
C TRP A 55 9.54 8.77 18.56
N ASN A 56 9.72 7.46 18.74
CA ASN A 56 9.47 6.47 17.69
C ASN A 56 8.01 6.45 17.25
N PHE A 57 7.07 6.61 18.20
CA PHE A 57 5.66 6.78 17.91
C PHE A 57 5.41 8.04 17.08
N ASP A 58 5.89 9.19 17.55
CA ASP A 58 5.72 10.49 16.91
C ASP A 58 6.32 10.53 15.50
N GLN A 59 7.45 9.85 15.27
CA GLN A 59 8.13 9.80 13.96
C GLN A 59 7.74 8.56 13.13
N GLY A 60 6.62 7.91 13.47
CA GLY A 60 6.20 6.65 12.85
C GLY A 60 6.15 6.69 11.33
N TRP A 61 5.51 7.71 10.74
CA TRP A 61 5.43 7.83 9.27
C TRP A 61 6.77 8.13 8.62
N GLU A 62 7.59 8.96 9.23
CA GLU A 62 8.91 9.32 8.73
C GLU A 62 9.82 8.09 8.70
N ILE A 63 9.87 7.34 9.80
CA ILE A 63 10.67 6.11 9.92
C ILE A 63 10.17 5.07 8.93
N THR A 64 8.86 4.79 8.91
CA THR A 64 8.31 3.75 8.03
C THR A 64 8.50 4.09 6.55
N SER A 65 8.30 5.34 6.16
CA SER A 65 8.52 5.80 4.79
C SER A 65 9.97 5.67 4.38
N LEU A 66 10.90 6.07 5.26
CA LEU A 66 12.34 5.93 5.03
C LEU A 66 12.73 4.45 4.81
N VAL A 67 12.26 3.56 5.68
CA VAL A 67 12.49 2.12 5.57
C VAL A 67 11.98 1.60 4.22
N LYS A 68 10.76 1.95 3.84
CA LYS A 68 10.15 1.52 2.57
C LYS A 68 10.94 2.00 1.35
N VAL A 69 11.37 3.26 1.34
CA VAL A 69 12.15 3.84 0.24
C VAL A 69 13.50 3.15 0.09
N ILE A 70 14.24 2.94 1.19
CA ILE A 70 15.55 2.27 1.13
C ILE A 70 15.38 0.81 0.70
N SER A 71 14.42 0.09 1.28
CA SER A 71 14.14 -1.30 0.90
C SER A 71 13.78 -1.42 -0.57
N PHE A 72 12.90 -0.54 -1.04
CA PHE A 72 12.50 -0.47 -2.44
C PHE A 72 13.68 -0.20 -3.36
N PHE A 73 14.55 0.75 -3.01
CA PHE A 73 15.71 1.09 -3.81
C PHE A 73 16.72 -0.06 -3.91
N VAL A 74 16.94 -0.80 -2.83
CA VAL A 74 17.84 -1.96 -2.84
C VAL A 74 17.23 -3.10 -3.65
N ILE A 75 15.97 -3.48 -3.38
CA ILE A 75 15.35 -4.64 -4.04
C ILE A 75 15.17 -4.43 -5.55
N ILE A 76 14.85 -3.20 -5.97
CA ILE A 76 14.61 -2.91 -7.38
C ILE A 76 15.88 -3.09 -8.20
N LYS A 77 17.07 -2.83 -7.62
CA LYS A 77 18.35 -3.07 -8.27
C LYS A 77 18.54 -4.55 -8.58
N PHE A 78 18.22 -5.43 -7.62
CA PHE A 78 18.31 -6.88 -7.83
C PHE A 78 17.33 -7.40 -8.89
N ILE A 79 16.08 -6.91 -8.88
CA ILE A 79 15.11 -7.28 -9.92
C ILE A 79 15.57 -6.78 -11.30
N SER A 80 16.13 -5.57 -11.35
CA SER A 80 16.59 -4.93 -12.58
C SER A 80 17.72 -5.68 -13.28
N ILE A 81 18.55 -6.45 -12.56
CA ILE A 81 19.65 -7.24 -13.14
C ILE A 81 19.16 -8.21 -14.22
N ARG A 82 17.95 -8.76 -14.06
CA ARG A 82 17.38 -9.71 -15.04
C ARG A 82 16.48 -9.05 -16.08
N SER A 83 16.29 -7.73 -16.02
CA SER A 83 15.49 -7.05 -17.02
C SER A 83 16.25 -6.92 -18.34
N THR A 84 15.55 -7.09 -19.45
CA THR A 84 16.12 -6.91 -20.80
C THR A 84 16.32 -5.44 -21.16
N SER A 85 15.70 -4.51 -20.43
CA SER A 85 15.81 -3.07 -20.67
C SER A 85 17.02 -2.46 -19.95
N ARG A 86 17.74 -1.54 -20.62
CA ARG A 86 18.86 -0.78 -20.03
C ARG A 86 18.42 0.11 -18.85
N LYS A 87 17.18 0.59 -18.84
CA LYS A 87 16.62 1.47 -17.80
C LYS A 87 15.25 0.95 -17.34
N PRO A 88 15.21 -0.22 -16.69
CA PRO A 88 13.98 -1.00 -16.55
C PRO A 88 12.92 -0.29 -15.72
N MET A 89 13.31 0.47 -14.70
CA MET A 89 12.39 1.30 -13.92
C MET A 89 11.71 2.40 -14.75
N ARG A 90 12.50 3.16 -15.51
CA ARG A 90 11.96 4.22 -16.37
C ARG A 90 11.01 3.61 -17.40
N THR A 91 11.43 2.53 -18.05
CA THR A 91 10.63 1.81 -19.04
C THR A 91 9.32 1.31 -18.43
N PHE A 92 9.35 0.76 -17.21
CA PHE A 92 8.13 0.36 -16.51
C PHE A 92 7.17 1.53 -16.28
N PHE A 93 7.64 2.65 -15.74
CA PHE A 93 6.78 3.81 -15.49
C PHE A 93 6.18 4.41 -16.77
N ILE A 94 6.94 4.43 -17.86
CA ILE A 94 6.44 4.94 -19.15
C ILE A 94 5.44 3.96 -19.76
N ASP A 95 5.83 2.70 -19.95
CA ASP A 95 5.03 1.70 -20.68
C ASP A 95 3.75 1.30 -19.96
N HIS A 96 3.76 1.40 -18.63
CA HIS A 96 2.61 1.03 -17.78
C HIS A 96 1.81 2.25 -17.32
N TYR A 97 2.12 3.46 -17.79
CA TYR A 97 1.24 4.60 -17.59
C TYR A 97 -0.03 4.45 -18.44
N LYS A 98 -1.18 4.77 -17.86
CA LYS A 98 -2.45 4.83 -18.58
C LYS A 98 -3.25 6.02 -18.08
N ASN A 99 -3.93 6.69 -19.00
CA ASN A 99 -4.91 7.70 -18.59
C ASN A 99 -6.00 7.03 -17.76
N VAL A 100 -6.34 7.67 -16.64
CA VAL A 100 -7.34 7.14 -15.75
C VAL A 100 -8.71 7.27 -16.40
N SER A 101 -9.47 6.18 -16.39
CA SER A 101 -10.82 6.16 -16.93
C SER A 101 -11.82 6.81 -15.97
N SER A 102 -12.83 7.50 -16.52
CA SER A 102 -13.91 8.11 -15.72
C SER A 102 -14.58 7.14 -14.74
N PRO A 103 -14.81 5.85 -15.07
CA PRO A 103 -15.33 4.87 -14.11
C PRO A 103 -14.47 4.71 -12.85
N LEU A 104 -13.14 4.74 -12.94
CA LEU A 104 -12.30 4.69 -11.73
C LEU A 104 -12.52 5.93 -10.86
N PHE A 105 -12.61 7.11 -11.50
CA PHE A 105 -12.86 8.35 -10.78
C PHE A 105 -14.21 8.32 -10.05
N THR A 106 -15.28 7.85 -10.72
CA THR A 106 -16.59 7.64 -10.09
C THR A 106 -16.49 6.73 -8.88
N LEU A 107 -15.75 5.63 -8.97
CA LEU A 107 -15.55 4.70 -7.85
C LEU A 107 -14.81 5.35 -6.67
N ILE A 108 -13.75 6.11 -6.96
CA ILE A 108 -12.97 6.84 -5.95
C ILE A 108 -13.86 7.82 -5.19
N ILE A 109 -14.61 8.66 -5.92
CA ILE A 109 -15.50 9.66 -5.31
C ILE A 109 -16.62 8.97 -4.53
N PHE A 110 -17.22 7.91 -5.07
CA PHE A 110 -18.22 7.13 -4.35
C PHE A 110 -17.68 6.58 -3.03
N ASN A 111 -16.52 5.93 -3.04
CA ASN A 111 -15.92 5.36 -1.84
C ASN A 111 -15.60 6.45 -0.80
N LEU A 112 -15.09 7.61 -1.25
CA LEU A 112 -14.78 8.74 -0.37
C LEU A 112 -16.05 9.28 0.30
N VAL A 113 -17.09 9.56 -0.49
CA VAL A 113 -18.38 10.07 0.02
C VAL A 113 -19.04 9.06 0.95
N PHE A 114 -19.06 7.78 0.57
CA PHE A 114 -19.59 6.71 1.41
C PHE A 114 -18.85 6.62 2.75
N ALA A 115 -17.51 6.66 2.72
CA ALA A 115 -16.71 6.64 3.93
C ALA A 115 -17.02 7.84 4.83
N ILE A 116 -17.10 9.06 4.28
CA ILE A 116 -17.44 10.28 5.04
C ILE A 116 -18.84 10.15 5.68
N ILE A 117 -19.84 9.70 4.92
CA ILE A 117 -21.21 9.54 5.42
C ILE A 117 -21.28 8.47 6.51
N PHE A 118 -20.55 7.36 6.35
CA PHE A 118 -20.53 6.26 7.30
C PHE A 118 -19.84 6.67 8.60
N LEU A 119 -18.63 7.24 8.50
CA LEU A 119 -17.77 7.58 9.63
C LEU A 119 -18.28 8.76 10.45
N ARG A 120 -19.06 9.65 9.82
CA ARG A 120 -19.61 10.86 10.42
C ARG A 120 -18.51 11.61 11.19
N PRO A 121 -17.48 12.12 10.49
CA PRO A 121 -16.32 12.72 11.12
C PRO A 121 -16.71 13.92 11.98
N VAL A 122 -16.11 14.00 13.17
CA VAL A 122 -16.22 15.14 14.09
C VAL A 122 -14.85 15.77 14.29
N ILE A 123 -14.81 17.09 14.54
CA ILE A 123 -13.54 17.80 14.79
C ILE A 123 -12.92 17.26 16.07
N ALA A 124 -11.64 16.89 16.01
CA ALA A 124 -10.88 16.45 17.17
C ALA A 124 -10.80 17.58 18.21
N GLN A 125 -11.22 17.31 19.45
CA GLN A 125 -11.06 18.24 20.57
C GLN A 125 -9.66 18.13 21.20
N ARG A 126 -8.61 18.31 20.39
CA ARG A 126 -7.22 18.22 20.85
C ARG A 126 -6.60 19.62 21.00
N VAL A 127 -5.76 19.79 22.02
CA VAL A 127 -5.21 21.09 22.45
C VAL A 127 -4.13 21.63 21.49
N THR A 128 -3.52 20.78 20.66
CA THR A 128 -2.48 21.17 19.71
C THR A 128 -2.72 20.55 18.33
N PHE A 129 -3.04 21.41 17.35
CA PHE A 129 -3.12 21.01 15.95
C PHE A 129 -1.72 21.06 15.32
N GLU A 130 -1.21 19.90 14.90
CA GLU A 130 0.09 19.79 14.23
C GLU A 130 -0.09 19.49 12.74
N LEU A 131 -0.17 20.55 11.93
CA LEU A 131 -0.33 20.44 10.46
C LEU A 131 0.78 19.60 9.81
N PHE A 132 1.98 19.65 10.37
CA PHE A 132 3.11 18.83 9.89
C PHE A 132 2.82 17.33 9.98
N LYS A 133 2.16 16.86 11.05
CA LYS A 133 1.80 15.44 11.21
C LYS A 133 0.75 15.00 10.20
N VAL A 134 -0.26 15.83 9.95
CA VAL A 134 -1.26 15.56 8.89
C VAL A 134 -0.58 15.40 7.53
N PHE A 135 0.37 16.29 7.20
CA PHE A 135 1.13 16.20 5.96
C PHE A 135 2.04 14.97 5.91
N SER A 136 2.73 14.66 7.02
CA SER A 136 3.59 13.49 7.16
C SER A 136 2.81 12.19 6.98
N SER A 137 1.64 12.06 7.60
CA SER A 137 0.74 10.91 7.44
C SER A 137 0.23 10.78 6.00
N TYR A 138 -0.14 11.90 5.36
CA TYR A 138 -0.60 11.89 3.98
C TYR A 138 0.49 11.43 3.00
N LEU A 139 1.68 12.04 3.05
CA LEU A 139 2.78 11.65 2.17
C LEU A 139 3.32 10.26 2.53
N GLY A 140 3.45 9.97 3.83
CA GLY A 140 3.99 8.72 4.31
C GLY A 140 3.13 7.54 3.91
N SER A 141 1.80 7.65 3.99
CA SER A 141 0.87 6.61 3.55
C SER A 141 0.94 6.37 2.04
N ILE A 142 1.06 7.43 1.25
CA ILE A 142 1.28 7.33 -0.20
C ILE A 142 2.59 6.60 -0.47
N ILE A 143 3.71 7.02 0.13
CA ILE A 143 5.03 6.40 -0.09
C ILE A 143 5.00 4.93 0.35
N PHE A 144 4.45 4.64 1.53
CA PHE A 144 4.37 3.31 2.09
C PHE A 144 3.62 2.37 1.15
N ILE A 145 2.35 2.68 0.83
CA ILE A 145 1.52 1.77 0.04
C ILE A 145 1.99 1.74 -1.42
N PHE A 146 2.36 2.89 -1.99
CA PHE A 146 2.80 2.95 -3.38
C PHE A 146 4.10 2.18 -3.60
N SER A 147 5.06 2.24 -2.68
CA SER A 147 6.30 1.46 -2.79
C SER A 147 6.03 -0.05 -2.85
N GLU A 148 5.10 -0.55 -2.05
CA GLU A 148 4.70 -1.95 -2.04
C GLU A 148 3.97 -2.38 -3.32
N VAL A 149 3.05 -1.54 -3.78
CA VAL A 149 2.30 -1.77 -5.01
C VAL A 149 3.23 -1.78 -6.22
N ILE A 150 4.12 -0.78 -6.34
CA ILE A 150 5.09 -0.70 -7.42
C ILE A 150 6.06 -1.87 -7.38
N PHE A 151 6.53 -2.25 -6.20
CA PHE A 151 7.43 -3.41 -6.05
C PHE A 151 6.82 -4.66 -6.67
N LEU A 152 5.59 -5.02 -6.28
CA LEU A 152 4.96 -6.25 -6.77
C LEU A 152 4.61 -6.15 -8.27
N LEU A 153 4.10 -4.99 -8.73
CA LEU A 153 3.80 -4.79 -10.16
C LEU A 153 5.07 -4.85 -11.03
N PHE A 154 6.17 -4.27 -10.56
CA PHE A 154 7.44 -4.32 -11.25
C PHE A 154 7.99 -5.75 -11.34
N LEU A 155 7.89 -6.51 -10.24
CA LEU A 155 8.26 -7.92 -10.19
C LEU A 155 7.45 -8.75 -11.20
N GLN A 156 6.13 -8.56 -11.24
CA GLN A 156 5.23 -9.22 -12.18
C GLN A 156 5.45 -8.83 -13.64
N ASN A 157 5.95 -7.62 -13.89
CA ASN A 157 6.30 -7.16 -15.23
C ASN A 157 7.57 -7.86 -15.74
N VAL A 158 8.60 -7.94 -14.89
CA VAL A 158 9.88 -8.59 -15.23
C VAL A 158 9.70 -10.11 -15.33
N TYR A 159 8.99 -10.72 -14.38
CA TYR A 159 8.73 -12.15 -14.33
C TYR A 159 7.24 -12.41 -14.54
N LYS A 160 6.86 -12.72 -15.78
CA LYS A 160 5.45 -12.95 -16.11
C LYS A 160 4.96 -14.29 -15.54
N VAL A 161 3.91 -14.22 -14.72
CA VAL A 161 3.17 -15.35 -14.15
C VAL A 161 1.69 -15.32 -14.57
N SER A 162 1.00 -16.45 -14.52
CA SER A 162 -0.43 -16.53 -14.88
C SER A 162 -1.32 -15.74 -13.91
N SER A 163 -2.50 -15.33 -14.39
CA SER A 163 -3.47 -14.56 -13.61
C SER A 163 -3.87 -15.25 -12.29
N LYS A 164 -3.96 -16.59 -12.27
CA LYS A 164 -4.27 -17.34 -11.03
C LYS A 164 -3.15 -17.19 -10.00
N LYS A 165 -1.88 -17.33 -10.43
CA LYS A 165 -0.72 -17.13 -9.56
C LYS A 165 -0.57 -15.68 -9.11
N LYS A 166 -0.95 -14.70 -9.94
CA LYS A 166 -1.03 -13.28 -9.57
C LYS A 166 -1.96 -13.01 -8.39
N ILE A 167 -3.11 -13.68 -8.34
CA ILE A 167 -4.04 -13.53 -7.23
C ILE A 167 -3.43 -14.12 -5.94
N ILE A 168 -2.86 -15.33 -6.04
CA ILE A 168 -2.25 -16.01 -4.89
C ILE A 168 -1.08 -15.19 -4.32
N GLU A 169 -0.17 -14.70 -5.16
CA GLU A 169 0.96 -13.87 -4.69
C GLU A 169 0.49 -12.54 -4.12
N THR A 170 -0.58 -11.94 -4.65
CA THR A 170 -1.13 -10.68 -4.10
C THR A 170 -1.67 -10.91 -2.70
N ILE A 171 -2.47 -11.98 -2.51
CA ILE A 171 -3.01 -12.33 -1.18
C ILE A 171 -1.86 -12.59 -0.21
N LEU A 172 -0.87 -13.38 -0.61
CA LEU A 172 0.30 -13.66 0.21
C LEU A 172 1.07 -12.37 0.55
N PHE A 173 1.27 -11.49 -0.42
CA PHE A 173 1.96 -10.22 -0.24
C PHE A 173 1.22 -9.32 0.75
N VAL A 174 -0.11 -9.22 0.65
CA VAL A 174 -0.94 -8.44 1.58
C VAL A 174 -0.85 -9.00 2.99
N ILE A 175 -0.93 -10.32 3.16
CA ILE A 175 -0.80 -10.98 4.47
C ILE A 175 0.58 -10.70 5.06
N LEU A 176 1.65 -10.86 4.29
CA LEU A 176 3.01 -10.60 4.76
C LEU A 176 3.24 -9.12 5.08
N SER A 177 2.70 -8.20 4.27
CA SER A 177 2.76 -6.76 4.55
C SER A 177 2.10 -6.43 5.89
N TYR A 178 0.90 -6.98 6.13
CA TYR A 178 0.21 -6.84 7.41
C TYR A 178 1.03 -7.41 8.58
N LEU A 179 1.52 -8.66 8.47
CA LEU A 179 2.29 -9.29 9.53
C LEU A 179 3.57 -8.51 9.85
N VAL A 180 4.28 -8.01 8.84
CA VAL A 180 5.46 -7.17 9.06
C VAL A 180 5.05 -5.86 9.71
N ASN A 181 3.97 -5.22 9.27
CA ASN A 181 3.53 -3.95 9.84
C ASN A 181 3.25 -4.07 11.35
N VAL A 182 2.46 -5.06 11.76
CA VAL A 182 2.08 -5.25 13.18
C VAL A 182 3.26 -5.60 14.07
N ASN A 183 4.26 -6.33 13.56
CA ASN A 183 5.40 -6.77 14.37
C ASN A 183 6.59 -5.82 14.35
N VAL A 184 6.68 -4.93 13.35
CA VAL A 184 7.88 -4.10 13.12
C VAL A 184 7.58 -2.63 13.34
N PHE A 185 6.43 -2.15 12.87
CA PHE A 185 6.11 -0.73 12.93
C PHE A 185 5.12 -0.44 14.05
N THR A 186 5.10 0.83 14.46
CA THR A 186 3.98 1.40 15.20
C THR A 186 2.70 1.15 14.42
N HIS A 187 1.67 0.65 15.09
CA HIS A 187 0.41 0.33 14.46
C HIS A 187 -0.76 0.74 15.35
N SER A 188 -1.86 1.07 14.69
CA SER A 188 -3.13 1.34 15.34
C SER A 188 -4.00 0.08 15.38
N GLN A 189 -5.06 0.13 16.19
CA GLN A 189 -6.10 -0.90 16.20
C GLN A 189 -6.78 -1.11 14.83
N TYR A 190 -6.75 -0.11 13.95
CA TYR A 190 -7.37 -0.19 12.63
C TYR A 190 -6.52 -0.95 11.61
N SER A 191 -5.23 -1.14 11.88
CA SER A 191 -4.26 -1.78 10.98
C SER A 191 -4.72 -3.14 10.45
N LEU A 192 -5.41 -3.94 11.28
CA LEU A 192 -5.95 -5.26 10.91
C LEU A 192 -6.89 -5.20 9.71
N SER A 193 -7.68 -4.13 9.59
CA SER A 193 -8.69 -4.03 8.53
C SER A 193 -8.30 -3.05 7.43
N SER A 194 -7.74 -1.89 7.80
CA SER A 194 -7.48 -0.80 6.87
C SER A 194 -6.31 -1.09 5.93
N LEU A 195 -5.19 -1.61 6.43
CA LEU A 195 -4.01 -1.89 5.59
C LEU A 195 -4.28 -2.97 4.53
N PRO A 196 -4.85 -4.16 4.87
CA PRO A 196 -5.22 -5.14 3.85
C PRO A 196 -6.21 -4.59 2.83
N PHE A 197 -7.21 -3.82 3.27
CA PHE A 197 -8.18 -3.19 2.38
C PHE A 197 -7.50 -2.22 1.40
N PHE A 198 -6.66 -1.32 1.88
CA PHE A 198 -5.97 -0.34 1.05
C PHE A 198 -5.08 -1.00 -0.01
N LEU A 199 -4.32 -2.02 0.38
CA LEU A 199 -3.49 -2.78 -0.55
C LEU A 199 -4.33 -3.55 -1.58
N LEU A 200 -5.37 -4.26 -1.15
CA LEU A 200 -6.24 -5.01 -2.05
C LEU A 200 -6.95 -4.09 -3.05
N LEU A 201 -7.42 -2.93 -2.62
CA LEU A 201 -8.04 -1.95 -3.50
C LEU A 201 -7.04 -1.42 -4.54
N CYS A 202 -5.82 -1.09 -4.10
CA CYS A 202 -4.75 -0.63 -4.99
C CYS A 202 -4.38 -1.70 -6.03
N PHE A 203 -4.12 -2.94 -5.60
CA PHE A 203 -3.80 -4.03 -6.52
C PHE A 203 -4.95 -4.32 -7.49
N SER A 204 -6.19 -4.34 -7.00
CA SER A 204 -7.37 -4.57 -7.84
C SER A 204 -7.53 -3.48 -8.89
N SER A 205 -7.32 -2.20 -8.53
CA SER A 205 -7.36 -1.08 -9.47
C SER A 205 -6.26 -1.16 -10.54
N SER A 206 -5.06 -1.62 -10.17
CA SER A 206 -3.98 -1.87 -11.12
C SER A 206 -4.31 -3.03 -12.07
N TYR A 207 -4.81 -4.15 -11.55
CA TYR A 207 -5.17 -5.31 -12.38
C TYR A 207 -6.33 -5.02 -13.32
N TRP A 208 -7.28 -4.18 -12.91
CA TRP A 208 -8.36 -3.71 -13.76
C TRP A 208 -7.83 -2.97 -15.01
N SER A 209 -6.76 -2.21 -14.84
CA SER A 209 -6.06 -1.50 -15.94
C SER A 209 -4.91 -2.30 -16.57
N LYS A 210 -4.88 -3.62 -16.39
CA LYS A 210 -3.82 -4.53 -16.90
C LYS A 210 -2.41 -4.20 -16.36
N GLY A 211 -2.30 -3.85 -15.08
CA GLY A 211 -1.04 -3.62 -14.39
C GLY A 211 -0.55 -2.16 -14.43
N SER A 212 -1.43 -1.18 -14.64
CA SER A 212 -1.00 0.23 -14.63
C SER A 212 -0.79 0.72 -13.20
N TRP A 213 0.33 1.40 -12.97
CA TRP A 213 0.63 2.04 -11.69
C TRP A 213 -0.15 3.34 -11.44
N SER A 214 -0.65 3.98 -12.50
CA SER A 214 -1.36 5.25 -12.40
C SER A 214 -2.71 5.13 -11.67
N TYR A 215 -3.36 3.97 -11.79
CA TYR A 215 -4.65 3.67 -11.16
C TYR A 215 -4.53 3.63 -9.63
N PRO A 216 -3.65 2.80 -9.03
CA PRO A 216 -3.47 2.80 -7.58
C PRO A 216 -2.92 4.13 -7.07
N LEU A 217 -2.08 4.84 -7.83
CA LEU A 217 -1.62 6.18 -7.43
C LEU A 217 -2.79 7.16 -7.26
N LEU A 218 -3.74 7.16 -8.21
CA LEU A 218 -4.92 8.03 -8.10
C LEU A 218 -5.79 7.65 -6.91
N VAL A 219 -6.01 6.35 -6.68
CA VAL A 219 -6.74 5.86 -5.49
C VAL A 219 -6.04 6.30 -4.21
N LEU A 220 -4.72 6.24 -4.15
CA LEU A 220 -3.93 6.67 -3.00
C LEU A 220 -4.07 8.17 -2.75
N VAL A 221 -3.89 9.00 -3.76
CA VAL A 221 -3.91 10.47 -3.63
C VAL A 221 -5.30 10.99 -3.29
N ILE A 222 -6.35 10.48 -3.93
CA ILE A 222 -7.70 11.08 -3.81
C ILE A 222 -8.54 10.44 -2.71
N PHE A 223 -8.30 9.16 -2.39
CA PHE A 223 -9.14 8.41 -1.45
C PHE A 223 -8.40 7.97 -0.20
N ILE A 224 -7.34 7.16 -0.33
CA ILE A 224 -6.70 6.54 0.84
C ILE A 224 -5.91 7.56 1.68
N GLY A 225 -5.11 8.41 1.04
CA GLY A 225 -4.33 9.46 1.71
C GLY A 225 -5.22 10.38 2.56
N PRO A 226 -6.30 10.96 2.01
CA PRO A 226 -7.24 11.77 2.80
C PRO A 226 -7.94 10.99 3.92
N LEU A 227 -8.28 9.71 3.72
CA LEU A 227 -8.86 8.89 4.79
C LEU A 227 -7.90 8.70 5.98
N ILE A 228 -6.63 8.47 5.69
CA ILE A 228 -5.59 8.26 6.71
C ILE A 228 -5.32 9.59 7.41
N SER A 229 -4.97 10.65 6.67
CA SER A 229 -4.49 11.89 7.27
C SER A 229 -5.58 12.80 7.84
N LEU A 230 -6.77 12.83 7.23
CA LEU A 230 -7.85 13.73 7.64
C LEU A 230 -8.90 13.03 8.49
N LEU A 231 -9.27 11.79 8.15
CA LEU A 231 -10.40 11.08 8.76
C LEU A 231 -10.00 10.07 9.85
N GLY A 232 -8.71 9.99 10.20
CA GLY A 232 -8.23 9.20 11.33
C GLY A 232 -8.28 7.69 11.12
N ILE A 233 -8.29 7.23 9.87
CA ILE A 233 -8.23 5.81 9.50
C ILE A 233 -6.78 5.39 9.23
N ASP A 234 -5.87 5.90 10.06
CA ASP A 234 -4.44 5.67 9.92
C ASP A 234 -4.07 4.31 10.54
N PHE A 235 -3.40 3.44 9.78
CA PHE A 235 -2.96 2.13 10.30
C PHE A 235 -1.69 2.21 11.16
N ILE A 236 -0.98 3.34 11.17
CA ILE A 236 0.20 3.60 12.02
C ILE A 236 -0.22 4.36 13.26
N TRP A 237 -0.84 5.53 13.10
CA TRP A 237 -1.18 6.45 14.20
C TRP A 237 -2.64 6.39 14.67
N GLY A 238 -3.53 5.71 13.96
CA GLY A 238 -4.95 5.72 14.28
C GLY A 238 -5.56 7.12 14.14
N ASN A 239 -6.22 7.59 15.19
CA ASN A 239 -6.83 8.91 15.22
C ASN A 239 -5.95 9.97 15.92
N GLU A 240 -4.74 9.62 16.36
CA GLU A 240 -3.92 10.46 17.24
C GLU A 240 -3.53 11.81 16.63
N PHE A 241 -3.15 11.83 15.34
CA PHE A 241 -2.73 13.05 14.64
C PHE A 241 -3.70 13.48 13.53
N SER A 242 -4.92 12.95 13.54
CA SER A 242 -5.95 13.27 12.55
C SER A 242 -6.75 14.52 12.93
N TYR A 243 -7.16 15.31 11.92
CA TYR A 243 -7.99 16.50 12.15
C TYR A 243 -9.43 16.13 12.52
N LEU A 244 -9.97 15.12 11.84
CA LEU A 244 -11.31 14.60 12.09
C LEU A 244 -11.20 13.20 12.68
N ILE A 245 -11.96 12.98 13.74
CA ILE A 245 -12.09 11.67 14.37
C ILE A 245 -13.42 11.08 13.93
N SER A 246 -13.40 9.79 13.59
CA SER A 246 -14.62 9.06 13.29
C SER A 246 -15.47 8.90 14.54
N SER A 247 -16.76 9.24 14.45
CA SER A 247 -17.70 9.02 15.56
C SER A 247 -18.18 7.57 15.65
N SER A 248 -18.11 6.83 14.53
CA SER A 248 -18.31 5.39 14.49
C SER A 248 -16.99 4.65 14.37
N ASP A 249 -16.86 3.48 14.97
CA ASP A 249 -15.65 2.66 14.80
C ASP A 249 -15.49 2.23 13.32
N PRO A 250 -14.35 2.54 12.64
CA PRO A 250 -14.07 2.01 11.30
C PRO A 250 -13.77 0.51 11.38
N GLY A 251 -14.82 -0.28 11.59
CA GLY A 251 -14.71 -1.73 11.74
C GLY A 251 -14.56 -2.47 10.41
N PRO A 252 -14.32 -3.79 10.46
CA PRO A 252 -14.16 -4.64 9.27
C PRO A 252 -15.34 -4.57 8.29
N LEU A 253 -16.55 -4.29 8.78
CA LEU A 253 -17.76 -4.18 7.96
C LEU A 253 -17.66 -3.02 6.93
N LEU A 254 -17.11 -1.88 7.33
CA LEU A 254 -16.91 -0.74 6.43
C LEU A 254 -15.95 -1.11 5.30
N PHE A 255 -14.80 -1.68 5.63
CA PHE A 255 -13.78 -2.01 4.64
C PHE A 255 -14.21 -3.14 3.71
N THR A 256 -14.86 -4.17 4.24
CA THR A 256 -15.37 -5.29 3.42
C THR A 256 -16.48 -4.82 2.48
N SER A 257 -17.41 -3.97 2.93
CA SER A 257 -18.46 -3.42 2.07
C SER A 257 -17.87 -2.55 0.94
N LEU A 258 -16.96 -1.63 1.26
CA LEU A 258 -16.26 -0.82 0.26
C LEU A 258 -15.49 -1.68 -0.75
N LEU A 259 -14.82 -2.75 -0.28
CA LEU A 259 -14.08 -3.66 -1.15
C LEU A 259 -15.01 -4.43 -2.09
N CYS A 260 -16.10 -5.00 -1.56
CA CYS A 260 -17.09 -5.73 -2.33
C CYS A 260 -17.73 -4.84 -3.41
N VAL A 261 -18.12 -3.62 -3.05
CA VAL A 261 -18.69 -2.65 -4.00
C VAL A 261 -17.65 -2.27 -5.07
N SER A 262 -16.40 -2.03 -4.66
CA SER A 262 -15.33 -1.69 -5.59
C SER A 262 -15.05 -2.80 -6.59
N LEU A 263 -14.90 -4.03 -6.12
CA LEU A 263 -14.68 -5.21 -6.97
C LEU A 263 -15.89 -5.48 -7.88
N GLY A 264 -17.10 -5.41 -7.35
CA GLY A 264 -18.34 -5.59 -8.10
C GLY A 264 -18.50 -4.55 -9.21
N TYR A 265 -18.24 -3.28 -8.91
CA TYR A 265 -18.31 -2.19 -9.88
C TYR A 265 -17.25 -2.32 -10.97
N MET A 266 -15.99 -2.63 -10.61
CA MET A 266 -14.92 -2.88 -11.58
C MET A 266 -15.24 -4.07 -12.50
N TYR A 267 -15.80 -5.15 -11.94
CA TYR A 267 -16.23 -6.32 -12.71
C TYR A 267 -17.36 -5.97 -13.68
N PHE A 268 -18.40 -5.26 -13.21
CA PHE A 268 -19.52 -4.80 -14.04
C PHE A 268 -19.04 -3.94 -15.22
N CYS A 269 -18.20 -2.94 -14.95
CA CYS A 269 -17.67 -2.05 -15.99
C CYS A 269 -16.81 -2.81 -17.02
N ARG A 270 -16.04 -3.81 -16.56
CA ARG A 270 -15.23 -4.65 -17.43
C ARG A 270 -16.09 -5.50 -18.37
N ARG A 271 -17.18 -6.08 -17.86
CA ARG A 271 -18.12 -6.88 -18.66
C ARG A 271 -18.80 -6.02 -19.72
N LYS A 272 -19.36 -4.88 -19.32
CA LYS A 272 -20.01 -3.93 -20.25
C LYS A 272 -19.09 -3.51 -21.40
N LYS A 273 -17.81 -3.30 -21.13
CA LYS A 273 -16.81 -2.94 -22.15
C LYS A 273 -16.53 -4.10 -23.12
N SER A 274 -16.56 -5.35 -22.65
CA SER A 274 -16.43 -6.53 -23.50
C SER A 274 -17.63 -6.62 -24.45
N ASP A 275 -18.84 -6.55 -23.89
CA ASP A 275 -20.09 -6.68 -24.64
C ASP A 275 -20.22 -5.59 -25.74
N SER A 276 -19.72 -4.37 -25.48
CA SER A 276 -19.70 -3.29 -26.48
C SER A 276 -18.66 -3.49 -27.60
N LEU A 277 -17.58 -4.23 -27.34
CA LEU A 277 -16.55 -4.52 -28.35
C LEU A 277 -16.97 -5.66 -29.27
N ASP A 278 -17.81 -6.58 -28.77
CA ASP A 278 -18.33 -7.71 -29.56
C ASP A 278 -19.49 -7.29 -30.50
N GLN A 279 -20.00 -6.07 -30.37
CA GLN A 279 -21.07 -5.50 -31.21
C GLN A 279 -20.57 -4.61 -32.36
N VAL A 280 -19.26 -4.40 -32.49
CA VAL A 280 -18.60 -3.58 -33.52
C VAL A 280 -17.76 -4.47 -34.42
#